data_AF-A0A0D0A325-F1
#
_entry.id   AF-A0A0D0A325-F1
#
_cell.length_a   1.000
_cell.length_b   1.000
_cell.length_c   1.000
_cell.angle_alpha   90.00
_cell.angle_beta   90.00
_cell.angle_gamma   90.00
#
_symmetry.space_group_name_H-M   'P 1'
#
loop_
_entity.id
_entity.type
_entity.pdbx_description
1 polymer ?
#
loop_
_entity_poly.entity_id
_entity_poly.type
_entity_poly.pdbx_seq_one_letter_code
_entity_poly.pdbx_strand_id
1 'polypeptide(L)'
;MNSEETVTTESQPAAPPSDSIRITRQGKIRHWVKHGLDFFQENSDQSLTIHTCPADVAQSTIPRLISVVEILKREYLKTLDISAGQLTGLHQYNELQWEQRGEVPVVGEDRATTITIALEGKKHPKLTLAPYMKVTLCRKALAGMHEKKDVTYQTPQMRRLSKTTKARLKKKAKQQGS
;
A
#
# COMPACT_ATOMS: atom_id res chain seq x y z
N MET A 1 -15.36 -9.88 52.48
CA MET A 1 -14.31 -10.57 51.70
C MET A 1 -14.93 -10.96 50.37
N ASN A 2 -14.72 -10.14 49.35
CA ASN A 2 -14.89 -10.53 47.95
C ASN A 2 -13.78 -9.79 47.19
N SER A 3 -12.83 -10.55 46.70
CA SER A 3 -11.68 -10.07 45.92
C SER A 3 -12.12 -10.02 44.46
N GLU A 4 -12.20 -8.81 43.89
CA GLU A 4 -12.34 -8.66 42.43
C GLU A 4 -10.94 -8.67 41.81
N GLU A 5 -10.72 -9.66 40.95
CA GLU A 5 -9.52 -9.82 40.14
C GLU A 5 -9.44 -8.71 39.09
N THR A 6 -8.35 -7.95 39.14
CA THR A 6 -7.97 -7.01 38.09
C THR A 6 -7.39 -7.78 36.90
N VAL A 7 -8.19 -7.96 35.85
CA VAL A 7 -7.73 -8.41 34.53
C VAL A 7 -6.77 -7.35 33.98
N THR A 8 -5.48 -7.68 33.99
CA THR A 8 -4.42 -6.90 33.36
C THR A 8 -4.48 -7.18 31.85
N THR A 9 -5.13 -6.29 31.10
CA THR A 9 -5.14 -6.35 29.64
C THR A 9 -3.75 -6.00 29.11
N GLU A 10 -3.06 -7.01 28.58
CA GLU A 10 -1.80 -6.86 27.85
C GLU A 10 -1.96 -5.85 26.70
N SER A 11 -1.15 -4.81 26.73
CA SER A 11 -1.01 -3.81 25.69
C SER A 11 -0.39 -4.44 24.43
N GLN A 12 -1.21 -4.69 23.41
CA GLN A 12 -0.73 -4.86 22.04
C GLN A 12 0.14 -3.66 21.64
N PRO A 13 1.29 -3.85 20.96
CA PRO A 13 2.05 -2.73 20.44
C PRO A 13 1.17 -2.02 19.40
N ALA A 14 0.80 -0.77 19.72
CA ALA A 14 -0.01 0.07 18.87
C ALA A 14 0.58 0.10 17.46
N ALA A 15 -0.18 -0.39 16.48
CA ALA A 15 0.21 -0.29 15.08
C ALA A 15 0.55 1.18 14.79
N PRO A 16 1.66 1.47 14.09
CA PRO A 16 2.02 2.84 13.79
C PRO A 16 0.85 3.51 13.05
N PRO A 17 0.48 4.75 13.41
CA PRO A 17 -0.56 5.50 12.72
C PRO A 17 -0.27 5.49 11.22
N SER A 18 -1.15 4.84 10.46
CA SER A 18 -1.02 4.64 9.02
C SER A 18 -2.16 5.38 8.34
N ASP A 19 -1.83 6.32 7.46
CA ASP A 19 -2.83 6.93 6.60
C ASP A 19 -3.10 6.06 5.37
N SER A 20 -4.28 6.22 4.77
CA SER A 20 -4.70 5.42 3.62
C SER A 20 -5.38 6.22 2.51
N ILE A 21 -5.01 5.90 1.26
CA ILE A 21 -5.58 6.51 0.06
C ILE A 21 -6.26 5.45 -0.79
N ARG A 22 -7.54 5.68 -1.10
CA ARG A 22 -8.30 4.82 -2.01
C ARG A 22 -8.25 5.35 -3.45
N ILE A 23 -7.79 4.51 -4.37
CA ILE A 23 -7.75 4.82 -5.81
C ILE A 23 -9.10 4.53 -6.46
N THR A 24 -9.75 5.59 -6.92
CA THR A 24 -11.04 5.55 -7.62
C THR A 24 -10.86 5.77 -9.12
N ARG A 25 -11.87 5.43 -9.92
CA ARG A 25 -11.83 5.60 -11.39
C ARG A 25 -11.80 7.05 -11.84
N GLN A 26 -12.38 7.97 -11.07
CA GLN A 26 -12.52 9.38 -11.45
C GLN A 26 -11.62 10.33 -10.66
N GLY A 27 -10.89 9.83 -9.65
CA GLY A 27 -10.05 10.70 -8.81
C GLY A 27 -8.78 11.17 -9.53
N LYS A 28 -8.36 12.41 -9.28
CA LYS A 28 -7.25 13.02 -10.01
C LYS A 28 -5.89 12.56 -9.45
N ILE A 29 -5.07 11.91 -10.29
CA ILE A 29 -3.72 11.40 -9.91
C ILE A 29 -2.87 12.45 -9.18
N ARG A 30 -2.86 13.69 -9.69
CA ARG A 30 -2.09 14.79 -9.10
C ARG A 30 -2.42 15.05 -7.63
N HIS A 31 -3.67 14.86 -7.21
CA HIS A 31 -4.09 15.11 -5.83
C HIS A 31 -3.57 14.03 -4.89
N TRP A 32 -3.65 12.75 -5.28
CA TRP A 32 -3.08 11.65 -4.49
C TRP A 32 -1.57 11.73 -4.39
N VAL A 33 -0.89 12.09 -5.49
CA VAL A 33 0.56 12.28 -5.48
C VAL A 33 0.95 13.44 -4.57
N LYS A 34 0.26 14.58 -4.68
CA LYS A 34 0.49 15.74 -3.80
C LYS A 34 0.31 15.34 -2.33
N HIS A 35 -0.83 14.72 -2.00
CA HIS A 35 -1.12 14.24 -0.66
C HIS A 35 -0.02 13.29 -0.14
N GLY A 36 0.45 12.35 -0.95
CA GLY A 36 1.50 11.44 -0.55
C GLY A 36 2.84 12.13 -0.29
N LEU A 37 3.19 13.16 -1.08
CA LEU A 37 4.41 13.95 -0.87
C LEU A 37 4.31 14.77 0.43
N ASP A 38 3.19 15.46 0.63
CA ASP A 38 2.90 16.25 1.83
C ASP A 38 2.94 15.34 3.07
N PHE A 39 2.33 14.15 3.00
CA PHE A 39 2.35 13.13 4.05
C PHE A 39 3.78 12.74 4.47
N PHE A 40 4.68 12.47 3.52
CA PHE A 40 6.07 12.08 3.83
C PHE A 40 6.97 13.24 4.28
N GLN A 41 6.54 14.48 4.06
CA GLN A 41 7.18 15.66 4.63
C GLN A 41 6.81 15.83 6.11
N GLU A 42 5.53 15.67 6.44
CA GLU A 42 4.99 15.87 7.78
C GLU A 42 5.22 14.66 8.70
N ASN A 43 5.11 13.45 8.17
CA ASN A 43 5.11 12.22 8.98
C ASN A 43 6.32 11.35 8.66
N SER A 44 7.35 11.47 9.49
CA SER A 44 8.66 10.89 9.19
C SER A 44 8.74 9.37 9.28
N ASP A 45 7.97 8.81 10.19
CA ASP A 45 8.09 7.42 10.63
C ASP A 45 6.82 6.61 10.35
N GLN A 46 5.85 7.22 9.66
CA GLN A 46 4.59 6.58 9.31
C GLN A 46 4.61 6.01 7.89
N SER A 47 3.75 5.02 7.68
CA SER A 47 3.53 4.39 6.38
C SER A 47 2.25 4.90 5.74
N LEU A 48 2.27 5.07 4.43
CA LEU A 48 1.11 5.42 3.61
C LEU A 48 0.64 4.19 2.83
N THR A 49 -0.61 3.79 3.01
CA THR A 49 -1.20 2.66 2.27
C THR A 49 -2.13 3.15 1.16
N ILE A 50 -1.78 2.86 -0.08
CA ILE A 50 -2.57 3.20 -1.26
C ILE A 50 -3.22 1.93 -1.79
N HIS A 51 -4.54 1.91 -1.95
CA HIS A 51 -5.27 0.68 -2.26
C HIS A 51 -6.41 0.87 -3.27
N THR A 52 -6.85 -0.22 -3.89
CA THR A 52 -8.02 -0.27 -4.77
C THR A 52 -9.22 -0.90 -4.08
N CYS A 53 -10.43 -0.67 -4.62
CA CYS A 53 -11.59 -1.47 -4.26
C CYS A 53 -11.59 -2.81 -5.00
N PRO A 54 -12.17 -3.86 -4.39
CA PRO A 54 -12.55 -5.08 -5.09
C PRO A 54 -13.47 -4.75 -6.26
N ALA A 55 -13.05 -5.12 -7.46
CA ALA A 55 -13.81 -4.94 -8.68
C ALA A 55 -13.47 -6.05 -9.67
N ASP A 56 -14.33 -6.27 -10.65
CA ASP A 56 -14.03 -7.20 -11.74
C ASP A 56 -12.74 -6.77 -12.46
N VAL A 57 -12.05 -7.71 -13.09
CA VAL A 57 -10.75 -7.45 -13.75
C VAL A 57 -10.85 -6.29 -14.77
N ALA A 58 -11.91 -6.25 -15.58
CA ALA A 58 -12.16 -5.18 -16.55
C ALA A 58 -12.45 -3.81 -15.89
N GLN A 59 -12.82 -3.84 -14.61
CA GLN A 59 -13.24 -2.71 -13.82
C GLN A 59 -12.18 -2.23 -12.82
N SER A 60 -11.08 -2.97 -12.72
CA SER A 60 -10.06 -2.80 -11.72
C SER A 60 -9.32 -1.46 -11.87
N THR A 61 -9.10 -0.78 -10.76
CA THR A 61 -8.26 0.42 -10.71
C THR A 61 -6.78 0.10 -10.41
N ILE A 62 -6.39 -1.18 -10.40
CA ILE A 62 -5.01 -1.61 -10.09
C ILE A 62 -3.98 -0.96 -11.04
N PRO A 63 -4.17 -0.92 -12.38
CA PRO A 63 -3.22 -0.23 -13.26
C PRO A 63 -3.04 1.25 -12.93
N ARG A 64 -4.12 1.91 -12.48
CA ARG A 64 -4.09 3.31 -12.03
C ARG A 64 -3.36 3.45 -10.70
N LEU A 65 -3.56 2.54 -9.75
CA LEU A 65 -2.83 2.49 -8.49
C LEU A 65 -1.32 2.41 -8.75
N ILE A 66 -0.88 1.49 -9.61
CA ILE A 66 0.53 1.37 -9.99
C ILE A 66 1.06 2.68 -10.57
N SER A 67 0.29 3.32 -11.47
CA SER A 67 0.67 4.61 -12.04
C SER A 67 0.86 5.69 -10.97
N VAL A 68 -0.03 5.77 -9.98
CA VAL A 68 0.06 6.72 -8.86
C VAL A 68 1.29 6.47 -8.01
N VAL A 69 1.52 5.21 -7.61
CA VAL A 69 2.66 4.79 -6.79
C VAL A 69 3.98 5.12 -7.51
N GLU A 70 4.08 4.80 -8.79
CA GLU A 70 5.28 5.05 -9.57
C GLU A 70 5.58 6.54 -9.77
N ILE A 71 4.54 7.37 -9.96
CA ILE A 71 4.70 8.82 -10.02
C ILE A 71 5.14 9.35 -8.65
N LEU A 72 4.49 8.92 -7.57
CA LEU A 72 4.82 9.35 -6.20
C LEU A 72 6.27 9.04 -5.85
N LYS A 73 6.75 7.80 -6.10
CA LYS A 73 8.15 7.43 -5.87
C LYS A 73 9.14 8.30 -6.66
N ARG A 74 8.84 8.58 -7.93
CA ARG A 74 9.69 9.43 -8.77
C ARG A 74 9.74 10.88 -8.28
N GLU A 75 8.59 11.46 -7.92
CA GLU A 75 8.55 12.82 -7.39
C GLU A 75 9.23 12.92 -6.02
N TYR A 76 9.02 11.93 -5.15
CA TYR A 76 9.69 11.87 -3.85
C TYR A 76 11.22 11.85 -3.98
N LEU A 77 11.78 11.07 -4.92
CA LEU A 77 13.22 11.08 -5.16
C LEU A 77 13.76 12.46 -5.60
N LYS A 78 12.92 13.30 -6.23
CA LYS A 78 13.34 14.65 -6.63
C LYS A 78 13.39 15.60 -5.44
N THR A 79 12.49 15.43 -4.46
CA THR A 79 12.42 16.28 -3.27
C THR A 79 13.53 15.98 -2.25
N LEU A 80 14.17 14.81 -2.33
CA LEU A 80 15.28 14.45 -1.44
C LEU A 80 16.43 15.46 -1.47
N ASP A 81 16.90 15.88 -0.29
CA ASP A 81 18.08 16.74 -0.18
C ASP A 81 19.36 15.93 -0.39
N ILE A 82 20.04 16.22 -1.49
CA ILE A 82 21.34 15.64 -1.85
C ILE A 82 22.41 16.02 -0.81
N SER A 83 22.29 17.20 -0.20
CA SER A 83 23.28 17.75 0.73
C SER A 83 23.27 17.02 2.06
N ALA A 84 22.08 16.63 2.53
CA ALA A 84 21.89 15.79 3.71
C ALA A 84 22.29 14.31 3.51
N GLY A 85 22.73 13.91 2.31
CA GLY A 85 23.11 12.53 2.01
C GLY A 85 21.93 11.56 1.91
N GLN A 86 20.68 12.05 2.03
CA GLN A 86 19.49 11.23 1.91
C GLN A 86 19.20 10.97 0.43
N LEU A 87 19.63 9.82 -0.06
CA LEU A 87 19.46 9.42 -1.47
C LEU A 87 18.52 8.22 -1.63
N THR A 88 17.97 7.71 -0.53
CA THR A 88 17.13 6.52 -0.52
C THR A 88 15.66 6.90 -0.73
N GLY A 89 15.01 6.24 -1.68
CA GLY A 89 13.59 6.36 -1.94
C GLY A 89 12.72 5.65 -0.90
N LEU A 90 11.49 5.36 -1.30
CA LEU A 90 10.50 4.71 -0.43
C LEU A 90 10.62 3.18 -0.51
N HIS A 91 10.57 2.53 0.65
CA HIS A 91 10.34 1.10 0.78
C HIS A 91 8.90 0.79 0.36
N GLN A 92 8.68 -0.33 -0.33
CA GLN A 92 7.38 -0.70 -0.86
C GLN A 92 7.01 -2.13 -0.48
N TYR A 93 5.76 -2.30 -0.03
CA TYR A 93 5.16 -3.58 0.31
C TYR A 93 3.86 -3.75 -0.48
N ASN A 94 3.76 -4.81 -1.28
CA ASN A 94 2.62 -5.07 -2.15
C ASN A 94 1.83 -6.26 -1.63
N GLU A 95 0.52 -6.07 -1.52
CA GLU A 95 -0.44 -7.12 -1.15
C GLU A 95 -1.48 -7.24 -2.26
N LEU A 96 -1.65 -8.44 -2.81
CA LEU A 96 -2.69 -8.76 -3.79
C LEU A 96 -3.71 -9.66 -3.13
N GLN A 97 -4.97 -9.23 -3.15
CA GLN A 97 -6.07 -9.91 -2.47
C GLN A 97 -7.27 -10.02 -3.44
N TRP A 98 -8.26 -10.83 -3.07
CA TRP A 98 -9.50 -10.97 -3.83
C TRP A 98 -10.67 -11.18 -2.90
N GLU A 99 -11.84 -10.77 -3.36
CA GLU A 99 -13.12 -11.11 -2.73
C GLU A 99 -13.89 -12.03 -3.67
N GLN A 100 -14.45 -13.11 -3.12
CA GLN A 100 -15.38 -13.94 -3.86
C GLN A 100 -16.72 -13.21 -3.96
N ARG A 101 -17.13 -12.86 -5.18
CA ARG A 101 -18.49 -12.40 -5.48
C ARG A 101 -19.29 -13.59 -5.97
N GLY A 102 -20.22 -14.05 -5.14
CA GLY A 102 -21.30 -14.92 -5.57
C GLY A 102 -22.53 -14.08 -5.93
N GLU A 103 -23.36 -14.57 -6.84
CA GLU A 103 -24.77 -14.18 -6.85
C GLU A 103 -25.37 -14.67 -5.52
N VAL A 104 -25.62 -13.77 -4.57
CA VAL A 104 -26.43 -14.12 -3.40
C VAL A 104 -27.85 -14.31 -3.92
N PRO A 105 -28.45 -15.51 -3.83
CA PRO A 105 -29.82 -15.71 -4.26
C PRO A 105 -30.71 -14.73 -3.47
N VAL A 106 -31.51 -13.96 -4.20
CA VAL A 106 -32.46 -12.99 -3.63
C VAL A 106 -33.32 -13.72 -2.59
N VAL A 107 -33.39 -13.17 -1.38
CA VAL A 107 -34.21 -13.73 -0.30
C VAL A 107 -35.68 -13.64 -0.73
N GLY A 108 -36.31 -14.80 -0.95
CA GLY A 108 -37.68 -14.96 -1.42
C GLY A 108 -37.98 -16.43 -1.73
N GLU A 109 -39.22 -16.76 -2.08
CA GLU A 109 -39.77 -18.11 -2.33
C GLU A 109 -38.94 -19.00 -3.31
N ASP A 110 -37.95 -18.43 -3.99
CA ASP A 110 -37.14 -19.05 -5.03
C ASP A 110 -35.77 -19.61 -4.56
N ARG A 111 -35.51 -19.65 -3.24
CA ARG A 111 -34.23 -20.17 -2.71
C ARG A 111 -34.11 -21.69 -2.87
N ALA A 112 -35.16 -22.43 -2.58
CA ALA A 112 -35.14 -23.91 -2.62
C ALA A 112 -35.00 -24.44 -4.05
N THR A 113 -35.69 -23.81 -5.01
CA THR A 113 -35.55 -24.05 -6.45
C THR A 113 -34.14 -23.72 -6.93
N THR A 114 -33.57 -22.58 -6.50
CA THR A 114 -32.18 -22.20 -6.84
C THR A 114 -31.15 -23.23 -6.34
N ILE A 115 -31.31 -23.73 -5.10
CA ILE A 115 -30.44 -24.77 -4.55
C ILE A 115 -30.59 -26.08 -5.33
N THR A 116 -31.84 -26.46 -5.64
CA THR A 116 -32.12 -27.70 -6.40
C THR A 116 -31.48 -27.64 -7.79
N ILE A 117 -31.59 -26.50 -8.48
CA ILE A 117 -30.95 -26.26 -9.79
C ILE A 117 -29.41 -26.30 -9.69
N ALA A 118 -28.84 -25.75 -8.61
CA ALA A 118 -27.39 -25.77 -8.39
C ALA A 118 -26.86 -27.19 -8.09
N LEU A 119 -27.65 -28.01 -7.38
CA LEU A 119 -27.30 -29.40 -7.03
C LEU A 119 -27.55 -30.39 -8.17
N GLU A 120 -28.40 -30.07 -9.13
CA GLU A 120 -28.68 -30.91 -10.32
C GLU A 120 -27.44 -31.10 -11.22
N GLY A 121 -26.37 -30.31 -11.01
CA GLY A 121 -25.09 -30.45 -11.71
C GLY A 121 -25.10 -29.99 -13.17
N LYS A 122 -26.27 -29.65 -13.73
CA LYS A 122 -26.43 -29.12 -15.10
C LYS A 122 -25.97 -27.65 -15.23
N LYS A 123 -25.94 -26.91 -14.13
CA LYS A 123 -25.52 -25.49 -14.09
C LYS A 123 -24.42 -25.31 -13.06
N HIS A 124 -23.17 -25.29 -13.52
CA HIS A 124 -22.02 -25.03 -12.65
C HIS A 124 -22.00 -23.55 -12.23
N PRO A 125 -22.13 -23.22 -10.93
CA PRO A 125 -22.06 -21.83 -10.48
C PRO A 125 -20.68 -21.25 -10.83
N LYS A 126 -20.67 -20.12 -11.56
CA LYS A 126 -19.43 -19.44 -11.93
C LYS A 126 -18.89 -18.69 -10.72
N LEU A 127 -17.72 -19.10 -10.24
CA LEU A 127 -16.98 -18.35 -9.23
C LEU A 127 -16.50 -17.02 -9.83
N THR A 128 -17.02 -15.90 -9.34
CA THR A 128 -16.52 -14.58 -9.74
C THR A 128 -15.60 -14.05 -8.65
N LEU A 129 -14.36 -13.73 -9.00
CA LEU A 129 -13.37 -13.17 -8.09
C LEU A 129 -13.18 -11.68 -8.42
N ALA A 130 -13.27 -10.83 -7.40
CA ALA A 130 -13.05 -9.40 -7.48
C ALA A 130 -11.67 -9.06 -6.87
N PRO A 131 -10.60 -8.98 -7.67
CA PRO A 131 -9.27 -8.65 -7.17
C PRO A 131 -9.16 -7.21 -6.68
N TYR A 132 -8.29 -7.00 -5.70
CA TYR A 132 -7.85 -5.69 -5.25
C TYR A 132 -6.41 -5.73 -4.77
N MET A 133 -5.76 -4.58 -4.72
CA MET A 133 -4.36 -4.46 -4.35
C MET A 133 -4.18 -3.37 -3.30
N LYS A 134 -3.25 -3.59 -2.38
CA LYS A 134 -2.75 -2.59 -1.43
C LYS A 134 -1.24 -2.45 -1.65
N VAL A 135 -0.78 -1.20 -1.62
CA VAL A 135 0.64 -0.87 -1.69
C VAL A 135 0.95 0.04 -0.51
N THR A 136 1.84 -0.41 0.36
CA THR A 136 2.29 0.35 1.52
C THR A 136 3.67 0.92 1.26
N LEU A 137 3.81 2.23 1.43
CA LEU A 137 5.06 2.97 1.21
C LEU A 137 5.54 3.58 2.52
N CYS A 138 6.85 3.51 2.78
CA CYS A 138 7.47 4.07 3.99
C CYS A 138 8.93 4.47 3.75
N ARG A 139 9.46 5.36 4.60
CA ARG A 139 10.85 5.86 4.49
C ARG A 139 11.87 4.96 5.17
N LYS A 140 11.43 4.13 6.12
CA LYS A 140 12.21 3.12 6.83
C LYS A 140 11.56 1.77 6.61
N ALA A 141 12.36 0.71 6.53
CA ALA A 141 11.81 -0.64 6.45
C ALA A 141 10.94 -0.95 7.69
N LEU A 142 9.77 -1.51 7.46
CA LEU A 142 8.86 -1.97 8.52
C LEU A 142 9.29 -3.36 8.99
N ALA A 143 9.60 -3.48 10.28
CA ALA A 143 9.96 -4.74 10.92
C ALA A 143 8.81 -5.76 10.80
N GLY A 144 9.15 -7.04 10.53
CA GLY A 144 8.17 -8.13 10.42
C GLY A 144 7.22 -8.09 9.22
N MET A 145 7.13 -6.98 8.47
CA MET A 145 6.19 -6.88 7.35
C MET A 145 6.63 -7.71 6.13
N HIS A 146 7.94 -7.88 5.94
CA HIS A 146 8.53 -8.70 4.88
C HIS A 146 8.44 -10.22 5.14
N GLU A 147 8.13 -10.61 6.38
CA GLU A 147 7.97 -12.01 6.79
C GLU A 147 6.54 -12.52 6.56
N LYS A 148 5.60 -11.61 6.29
CA LYS A 148 4.22 -11.97 5.96
C LYS A 148 4.16 -12.66 4.60
N LYS A 149 3.54 -13.83 4.56
CA LYS A 149 3.44 -14.70 3.37
C LYS A 149 2.78 -14.03 2.16
N ASP A 150 1.86 -13.09 2.40
CA ASP A 150 1.06 -12.46 1.35
C ASP A 150 1.60 -11.07 0.91
N VAL A 151 2.81 -10.72 1.35
CA VAL A 151 3.42 -9.42 1.09
C VAL A 151 4.67 -9.57 0.22
N THR A 152 4.71 -8.88 -0.91
CA THR A 152 5.93 -8.74 -1.71
C THR A 152 6.66 -7.45 -1.35
N TYR A 153 7.88 -7.57 -0.83
CA TYR A 153 8.73 -6.41 -0.54
C TYR A 153 9.57 -6.00 -1.74
N GLN A 154 9.63 -4.69 -1.99
CA GLN A 154 10.49 -4.08 -3.00
C GLN A 154 11.40 -3.02 -2.36
N THR A 155 12.70 -3.14 -2.64
CA THR A 155 13.73 -2.23 -2.11
C THR A 155 13.60 -0.82 -2.69
N PRO A 156 13.92 0.22 -1.91
CA PRO A 156 13.85 1.60 -2.36
C PRO A 156 14.85 1.87 -3.49
N GLN A 157 14.41 2.66 -4.47
CA GLN A 157 15.29 3.19 -5.50
C GLN A 157 16.25 4.23 -4.91
N MET A 158 17.47 4.30 -5.42
CA MET A 158 18.44 5.31 -5.02
C MET A 158 18.54 6.45 -6.03
N ARG A 159 18.56 7.69 -5.55
CA ARG A 159 18.81 8.87 -6.38
C ARG A 159 20.26 8.83 -6.90
N ARG A 160 20.41 8.67 -8.21
CA ARG A 160 21.74 8.70 -8.86
C ARG A 160 22.22 10.14 -8.96
N LEU A 161 23.36 10.44 -8.33
CA LEU A 161 24.03 11.72 -8.47
C LEU A 161 24.82 11.79 -9.78
N SER A 162 24.75 12.93 -10.47
CA SER A 162 25.55 13.20 -11.66
C SER A 162 27.05 13.27 -11.31
N LYS A 163 27.91 13.05 -12.31
CA LYS A 163 29.37 13.14 -12.16
C LYS A 163 29.80 14.52 -11.62
N THR A 164 29.17 15.59 -12.11
CA THR A 164 29.44 16.96 -11.70
C THR A 164 29.03 17.24 -10.26
N THR A 165 27.84 16.76 -9.83
CA THR A 165 27.38 16.90 -8.45
C THR A 165 28.30 16.15 -7.47
N LYS A 166 28.72 14.92 -7.82
CA LYS A 166 29.68 14.16 -7.00
C LYS A 166 31.02 14.89 -6.85
N ALA A 167 31.57 15.44 -7.92
CA ALA A 167 32.82 16.20 -7.89
C ALA A 167 32.71 17.44 -7.00
N ARG A 168 31.60 18.17 -7.07
CA ARG A 168 31.32 19.34 -6.22
C ARG A 168 31.26 18.98 -4.74
N LEU A 169 30.53 17.90 -4.39
CA LEU A 169 30.44 17.43 -3.01
C LEU A 169 31.80 17.00 -2.46
N LYS A 170 32.60 16.26 -3.24
CA LYS A 170 33.96 15.86 -2.85
C LYS A 170 34.89 17.06 -2.61
N LYS A 171 34.79 18.11 -3.45
CA LYS A 171 35.56 19.35 -3.26
C LYS A 171 35.17 20.06 -1.96
N LYS A 172 33.87 20.16 -1.65
CA LYS A 172 33.40 20.76 -0.40
C LYS A 172 33.86 19.98 0.84
N ALA A 173 33.78 18.65 0.82
CA ALA A 173 34.23 17.82 1.93
C ALA A 173 35.73 18.01 2.25
N LYS A 174 36.56 18.18 1.21
CA LYS A 174 38.01 18.45 1.39
C LYS A 174 38.30 19.82 2.02
N GLN A 175 37.42 20.81 1.83
CA GLN A 175 37.59 22.16 2.37
C GLN A 175 37.13 22.29 3.83
N GLN A 176 36.27 21.39 4.32
CA GLN A 176 35.78 21.39 5.71
C GLN A 176 36.61 20.52 6.66
N GLY A 177 37.48 19.66 6.14
CA GLY A 177 38.36 18.79 6.92
C GLY A 177 39.82 19.25 6.99
N SER A 178 40.10 20.52 6.65
CA SER A 178 41.41 21.17 6.75
C SER A 178 41.27 22.46 7.53
#